data_AF-A0A382TID8-F1
#
_entry.id   AF-A0A382TID8-F1
#
_cell.length_a   1.000
_cell.length_b   1.000
_cell.length_c   1.000
_cell.angle_alpha   90.00
_cell.angle_beta   90.00
_cell.angle_gamma   90.00
#
_symmetry.space_group_name_H-M   'P 1'
#
loop_
_entity.id
_entity.type
_entity.pdbx_description
1 polymer ?
#
loop_
_entity_poly.entity_id
_entity_poly.type
_entity_poly.pdbx_seq_one_letter_code
_entity_poly.pdbx_strand_id
1 'polypeptide(L)'
;MYAQIISPENDTIVASASTLQAEVKKSLKNGKTGNIEAAEIVGKVIAQKAKKAKVEIVAFDRSGFMFHGRVKALAEAARENGLKF
;
A
#
# COMPACT_ATOMS: atom_id res chain seq x y z
N MET A 1 -6.68 6.47 -2.74
CA MET A 1 -5.64 6.30 -1.69
C MET A 1 -4.27 6.14 -2.35
N TYR A 2 -3.23 6.66 -1.71
CA TYR A 2 -1.84 6.53 -2.12
C TYR A 2 -1.05 5.86 -1.00
N ALA A 3 -0.08 5.03 -1.36
CA ALA A 3 0.89 4.44 -0.46
C ALA A 3 2.25 4.41 -1.15
N GLN A 4 3.31 4.68 -0.38
CA GLN A 4 4.68 4.75 -0.86
C GLN A 4 5.61 4.08 0.14
N ILE A 5 6.68 3.48 -0.37
CA ILE A 5 7.81 3.00 0.40
C ILE A 5 8.98 3.90 0.02
N ILE A 6 9.52 4.58 1.02
CA ILE A 6 10.58 5.58 0.85
C ILE A 6 11.85 5.02 1.50
N SER A 7 12.98 5.14 0.81
CA SER A 7 14.28 4.77 1.35
C SER A 7 14.77 5.85 2.32
N PRO A 8 15.24 5.50 3.53
CA PRO A 8 15.74 6.47 4.50
C PRO A 8 17.06 7.12 4.10
N GLU A 9 17.85 6.50 3.21
CA GLU A 9 19.19 7.00 2.89
C GLU A 9 19.22 8.01 1.73
N ASN A 10 18.27 7.91 0.80
CA ASN A 10 18.37 8.59 -0.50
C ASN A 10 17.15 9.43 -0.87
N ASP A 11 16.16 9.58 0.02
CA ASP A 11 14.87 10.24 -0.27
C ASP A 11 14.18 9.71 -1.55
N THR A 12 14.48 8.46 -1.92
CA THR A 12 13.97 7.84 -3.14
C THR A 12 12.75 6.98 -2.82
N ILE A 13 11.80 6.98 -3.75
CA ILE A 13 10.61 6.13 -3.68
C ILE A 13 10.97 4.76 -4.27
N VAL A 14 11.04 3.74 -3.42
CA VAL A 14 11.36 2.36 -3.82
C VAL A 14 10.16 1.69 -4.46
N ALA A 15 8.96 1.94 -3.91
CA ALA A 15 7.72 1.41 -4.46
C ALA A 15 6.56 2.38 -4.20
N SER A 16 5.63 2.44 -5.13
CA SER A 16 4.40 3.23 -4.97
C SER A 16 3.18 2.51 -5.54
N ALA A 17 2.06 2.67 -4.84
CA ALA A 17 0.76 2.16 -5.26
C ALA A 17 -0.31 3.23 -5.04
N SER A 18 -1.23 3.34 -6.00
CA SER A 18 -2.36 4.26 -5.86
C SER A 18 -3.59 3.73 -6.56
N THR A 19 -4.75 4.18 -6.09
CA THR A 19 -6.04 3.93 -6.75
C THR A 19 -6.16 4.60 -8.13
N LEU A 20 -5.19 5.43 -8.53
CA LEU A 20 -5.13 6.01 -9.88
C LEU A 20 -4.39 5.12 -10.88
N GLN A 21 -3.53 4.21 -10.42
CA GLN A 21 -2.78 3.31 -11.30
C GLN A 21 -3.74 2.37 -12.04
N ALA A 22 -3.47 2.14 -13.32
CA ALA A 22 -4.33 1.32 -14.18
C ALA A 22 -4.51 -0.11 -13.65
N GLU A 23 -3.45 -0.70 -13.07
CA GLU A 23 -3.48 -2.03 -12.46
C GLU A 23 -4.48 -2.10 -11.30
N VAL A 24 -4.42 -1.15 -10.38
CA VAL A 24 -5.34 -1.06 -9.25
C VAL A 24 -6.76 -0.74 -9.73
N LYS A 25 -6.93 0.19 -10.67
CA LYS A 25 -8.24 0.55 -11.24
C LYS A 25 -8.98 -0.63 -11.85
N LYS A 26 -8.27 -1.53 -12.55
CA LYS A 26 -8.86 -2.74 -13.12
C LYS A 26 -9.40 -3.70 -12.05
N SER A 27 -8.79 -3.71 -10.87
CA SER A 27 -9.21 -4.55 -9.75
C SER A 27 -10.32 -3.94 -8.89
N LEU A 28 -10.63 -2.66 -9.05
CA LEU A 28 -11.67 -1.96 -8.28
C LEU A 28 -13.05 -2.22 -8.89
N LYS A 29 -13.89 -2.97 -8.18
CA LYS A 29 -15.30 -3.13 -8.54
C LYS A 29 -16.02 -1.77 -8.44
N ASN A 30 -16.79 -1.43 -9.47
CA ASN A 30 -17.62 -0.22 -9.54
C ASN A 30 -16.86 1.12 -9.44
N GLY A 31 -15.53 1.13 -9.67
CA GLY A 31 -14.73 2.36 -9.67
C GLY A 31 -14.64 3.08 -8.33
N LYS A 32 -15.08 2.45 -7.22
CA LYS A 32 -15.01 3.06 -5.89
C LYS A 32 -13.58 3.02 -5.38
N THR A 33 -13.01 4.19 -5.08
CA THR A 33 -11.59 4.34 -4.69
C THR A 33 -11.39 4.69 -3.21
N GLY A 34 -12.50 4.92 -2.48
CA GLY A 34 -12.51 5.47 -1.14
C GLY A 34 -12.96 4.50 -0.04
N ASN A 35 -13.09 3.21 -0.32
CA ASN A 35 -13.57 2.18 0.60
C ASN A 35 -12.45 1.27 1.14
N ILE A 36 -12.81 0.32 2.00
CA ILE A 36 -11.91 -0.67 2.61
C ILE A 36 -11.31 -1.60 1.55
N GLU A 37 -12.13 -2.11 0.64
CA GLU A 37 -11.68 -2.99 -0.47
C GLU A 37 -10.57 -2.33 -1.32
N ALA A 38 -10.70 -1.03 -1.63
CA ALA A 38 -9.67 -0.31 -2.36
C ALA A 38 -8.35 -0.23 -1.57
N ALA A 39 -8.42 -0.10 -0.24
CA ALA A 39 -7.25 -0.06 0.62
C ALA A 39 -6.54 -1.43 0.67
N GLU A 40 -7.29 -2.52 0.72
CA GLU A 40 -6.75 -3.89 0.66
C GLU A 40 -6.02 -4.16 -0.66
N ILE A 41 -6.62 -3.78 -1.79
CA ILE A 41 -6.01 -3.93 -3.11
C ILE A 41 -4.71 -3.13 -3.20
N VAL A 42 -4.72 -1.88 -2.72
CA VAL A 42 -3.50 -1.04 -2.70
C VAL A 42 -2.43 -1.67 -1.81
N GLY A 43 -2.79 -2.19 -0.62
CA GLY A 43 -1.90 -2.90 0.30
C GLY A 43 -1.25 -4.14 -0.33
N LYS A 44 -2.04 -4.92 -1.07
CA LYS A 44 -1.55 -6.07 -1.84
C LYS A 44 -0.56 -5.67 -2.93
N VAL A 45 -0.91 -4.66 -3.73
CA VAL A 45 -0.07 -4.21 -4.86
C VAL A 45 1.26 -3.62 -4.36
N ILE A 46 1.24 -2.84 -3.27
CA ILE A 46 2.48 -2.28 -2.74
C ILE A 46 3.41 -3.36 -2.17
N ALA A 47 2.87 -4.37 -1.49
CA ALA A 47 3.65 -5.51 -1.01
C ALA A 47 4.31 -6.29 -2.15
N GLN A 48 3.57 -6.51 -3.25
CA GLN A 48 4.13 -7.19 -4.43
C GLN A 48 5.25 -6.37 -5.09
N LYS A 49 5.10 -5.04 -5.17
CA LYS A 49 6.15 -4.15 -5.69
C LYS A 49 7.36 -4.10 -4.77
N ALA A 50 7.15 -4.06 -3.45
CA ALA A 50 8.21 -4.10 -2.46
C ALA A 50 9.03 -5.39 -2.58
N LYS A 51 8.36 -6.54 -2.69
CA LYS A 51 9.01 -7.84 -2.93
C LYS A 51 9.83 -7.87 -4.21
N LYS A 52 9.32 -7.30 -5.32
CA LYS A 52 10.08 -7.16 -6.58
C LYS A 52 11.31 -6.28 -6.40
N ALA A 53 11.22 -5.26 -5.57
CA ALA A 53 12.33 -4.39 -5.19
C ALA A 53 13.22 -4.97 -4.06
N LYS A 54 12.99 -6.23 -3.65
CA LYS A 54 13.73 -6.93 -2.57
C LYS A 54 13.64 -6.23 -1.21
N VAL A 55 12.54 -5.53 -0.95
CA VAL A 55 12.24 -4.92 0.35
C VAL A 55 11.21 -5.77 1.09
N GLU A 56 11.61 -6.31 2.24
CA GLU A 56 10.72 -7.09 3.11
C GLU A 56 10.33 -6.34 4.39
N ILE A 57 11.27 -5.61 4.98
CA ILE A 57 11.08 -4.95 6.28
C ILE A 57 10.89 -3.46 6.03
N VAL A 58 9.81 -2.91 6.57
CA VAL A 58 9.51 -1.47 6.48
C VAL A 58 9.00 -0.96 7.82
N ALA A 59 8.93 0.36 7.99
CA ALA A 59 8.19 0.98 9.07
C ALA A 59 6.85 1.48 8.52
N PHE A 60 5.76 1.27 9.26
CA PHE A 60 4.45 1.75 8.84
C PHE A 60 4.18 3.16 9.36
N ASP A 61 4.28 4.14 8.47
CA ASP A 61 3.85 5.51 8.75
C ASP A 61 2.36 5.68 8.43
N ARG A 62 1.63 6.24 9.40
CA ARG A 62 0.21 6.56 9.30
C ARG A 62 -0.04 8.01 8.87
N SER A 63 0.99 8.83 8.75
CA SER A 63 0.94 10.24 8.31
C SER A 63 -0.17 11.05 8.98
N GLY A 64 -0.37 10.83 10.29
CA GLY A 64 -1.38 11.53 11.10
C GLY A 64 -2.80 10.92 11.10
N PHE A 65 -3.07 9.88 10.32
CA PHE A 65 -4.37 9.21 10.33
C PHE A 65 -4.51 8.22 11.48
N MET A 66 -5.74 8.07 12.01
CA MET A 66 -6.04 7.03 13.00
C MET A 66 -5.83 5.64 12.38
N PHE A 67 -5.31 4.70 13.17
CA PHE A 67 -5.19 3.30 12.77
C PHE A 67 -6.56 2.62 12.85
N HIS A 68 -7.41 2.91 11.87
CA HIS A 68 -8.76 2.38 11.77
C HIS A 68 -9.22 2.33 10.31
N GLY A 69 -10.32 1.62 10.05
CA GLY A 69 -10.93 1.52 8.73
C GLY A 69 -9.93 1.21 7.63
N ARG A 70 -9.80 2.12 6.66
CA ARG A 70 -8.94 1.97 5.48
C ARG A 70 -7.45 1.86 5.79
N VAL A 71 -6.97 2.60 6.80
CA VAL A 71 -5.53 2.58 7.16
C VAL A 71 -5.16 1.22 7.74
N LYS A 72 -6.04 0.69 8.60
CA LYS A 72 -5.90 -0.65 9.15
C LYS A 72 -5.94 -1.72 8.06
N ALA A 73 -6.93 -1.65 7.17
CA ALA A 73 -7.09 -2.62 6.08
C ALA A 73 -5.91 -2.62 5.09
N LEU A 74 -5.35 -1.44 4.77
CA LEU A 74 -4.13 -1.36 3.96
C LEU A 74 -2.95 -2.05 4.65
N ALA A 75 -2.77 -1.81 5.95
CA ALA A 75 -1.69 -2.38 6.73
C ALA A 75 -1.79 -3.91 6.81
N GLU A 76 -2.98 -4.44 7.10
CA GLU A 76 -3.25 -5.88 7.16
C GLU A 76 -3.02 -6.55 5.81
N ALA A 77 -3.56 -5.98 4.72
CA ALA A 77 -3.33 -6.52 3.38
C ALA A 77 -1.85 -6.50 2.97
N ALA A 78 -1.10 -5.46 3.34
CA ALA A 78 0.34 -5.42 3.09
C ALA A 78 1.11 -6.50 3.87
N ARG A 79 0.74 -6.73 5.14
CA ARG A 79 1.32 -7.80 5.99
C ARG A 79 1.05 -9.20 5.44
N GLU A 80 -0.19 -9.48 5.07
CA GLU A 80 -0.58 -10.78 4.48
C GLU A 80 0.17 -11.07 3.17
N ASN A 81 0.49 -10.03 2.41
CA ASN A 81 1.25 -10.14 1.18
C ASN A 81 2.77 -10.08 1.39
N GLY A 82 3.24 -10.17 2.64
CA GLY A 82 4.62 -10.48 3.03
C GLY A 82 5.54 -9.30 3.29
N LEU A 83 4.99 -8.09 3.47
CA LEU A 83 5.73 -7.01 4.14
C LEU A 83 5.75 -7.27 5.65
N LYS A 84 6.89 -7.01 6.30
CA LYS A 84 7.09 -7.16 7.75
C LYS A 84 7.20 -5.77 8.38
N PHE A 85 6.23 -5.42 9.22
CA PHE A 85 6.13 -4.18 10.00
C PHE A 85 4.99 -4.27 11.03
#